data_AF-A0A929WA99-F1
#
_entry.id   AF-A0A929WA99-F1
#
_cell.length_a   1.000
_cell.length_b   1.000
_cell.length_c   1.000
_cell.angle_alpha   90.00
_cell.angle_beta   90.00
_cell.angle_gamma   90.00
#
_symmetry.space_group_name_H-M   'P 1'
#
loop_
_entity.id
_entity.type
_entity.pdbx_description
1 polymer ?
#
loop_
_entity_poly.entity_id
_entity_poly.type
_entity_poly.pdbx_seq_one_letter_code
_entity_poly.pdbx_strand_id
1 'polypeptide(L)'
;MNFSKLFLLILMYVFTTLLYAQGKITVAVVDTHGNALSYPEIIVGTDLHRVGTEKGTLDIPLQLLNSGDTLTVKYLGFKTSRTVLSGAVLSDKLLRIILEESSFVLNSVVVSPSNFSGESYFQEKIKSSLTPYSGKYFFDVSFTFKNHELTEKAYSGVGVGKSRRTTTAIDKSKIVTSAPPSETSKLITLLKRATEISYLMANSFCDKKGRSYFFCTYKGEAGNLECWEFFIKKQKKMPWNLEPEDECRCMVSLDKSGLIKNIKMQRKSSSDHSFSYLLETEFTLFEEQLVPKKVTIELIPNAKSESFSPLSIVVNYSNFRKRR
;
A
#
# COMPACT_ATOMS: atom_id res chain seq x y z
N MET A 1 -43.28 -28.02 -29.84
CA MET A 1 -42.55 -26.74 -29.78
C MET A 1 -42.16 -26.39 -31.21
N ASN A 2 -42.62 -25.25 -31.76
CA ASN A 2 -42.35 -24.90 -33.17
C ASN A 2 -40.85 -24.81 -33.44
N PHE A 3 -40.38 -25.42 -34.54
CA PHE A 3 -38.97 -25.46 -34.93
C PHE A 3 -38.35 -24.05 -35.01
N SER A 4 -39.13 -23.07 -35.47
CA SER A 4 -38.76 -21.65 -35.47
C SER A 4 -38.49 -21.08 -34.07
N LYS A 5 -39.26 -21.47 -33.04
CA LYS A 5 -39.05 -21.02 -31.65
C LYS A 5 -37.82 -21.67 -31.03
N LEU A 6 -37.57 -22.96 -31.31
CA LEU A 6 -36.36 -23.65 -30.84
C LEU A 6 -35.10 -23.07 -31.48
N PHE A 7 -35.14 -22.78 -32.79
CA PHE A 7 -34.05 -22.15 -33.52
C PHE A 7 -33.71 -20.76 -32.96
N LEU A 8 -34.72 -19.94 -32.65
CA LEU A 8 -34.53 -18.60 -32.08
C LEU A 8 -33.94 -18.65 -30.67
N LEU A 9 -34.32 -19.65 -29.87
CA LEU A 9 -33.80 -19.87 -28.52
C LEU A 9 -32.33 -20.34 -28.55
N ILE A 10 -31.98 -21.23 -29.50
CA ILE A 10 -30.58 -21.64 -29.75
C ILE A 10 -29.76 -20.44 -30.25
N LEU A 11 -30.29 -19.64 -31.18
CA LEU A 11 -29.60 -18.46 -31.68
C LEU A 11 -29.33 -17.45 -30.55
N MET A 12 -30.33 -17.18 -29.70
CA MET A 12 -30.15 -16.35 -28.51
C MET A 12 -29.10 -16.93 -27.56
N TYR A 13 -29.13 -18.24 -27.31
CA TYR A 13 -28.17 -18.91 -26.43
C TYR A 13 -26.74 -18.82 -26.98
N VAL A 14 -26.55 -19.03 -28.29
CA VAL A 14 -25.25 -18.90 -28.97
C VAL A 14 -24.74 -17.45 -28.94
N PHE A 15 -25.60 -16.46 -29.18
CA PHE A 15 -25.20 -15.06 -29.07
C PHE A 15 -24.84 -14.66 -27.64
N THR A 16 -25.58 -15.14 -26.63
CA THR A 16 -25.24 -14.86 -25.22
C THR A 16 -23.92 -15.51 -24.81
N THR A 17 -23.64 -16.75 -25.24
CA THR A 17 -22.38 -17.44 -24.91
C THR A 17 -21.16 -16.79 -25.59
N LEU A 18 -21.31 -16.27 -26.82
CA LEU A 18 -20.29 -15.46 -27.50
C LEU A 18 -20.02 -14.12 -26.81
N LEU A 19 -21.06 -13.46 -26.28
CA LEU A 19 -20.92 -12.21 -25.51
C LEU A 19 -20.22 -12.41 -24.16
N TYR A 20 -20.32 -13.60 -23.55
CA TYR A 20 -19.60 -13.98 -22.32
C TYR A 20 -18.18 -14.52 -22.58
N ALA A 21 -17.83 -14.87 -23.82
CA ALA A 21 -16.49 -15.30 -24.21
C ALA A 21 -15.58 -14.13 -24.59
N GLN A 22 -15.62 -13.05 -23.82
CA GLN A 22 -14.71 -11.92 -24.04
C GLN A 22 -13.27 -12.38 -23.76
N GLY A 23 -12.38 -12.17 -24.74
CA GLY A 23 -10.98 -12.52 -24.59
C GLY A 23 -10.35 -11.73 -23.43
N LYS A 24 -9.49 -12.40 -22.68
CA LYS A 24 -8.74 -11.84 -21.55
C LYS A 24 -7.26 -12.12 -21.70
N ILE A 25 -6.44 -11.24 -21.15
CA ILE A 25 -5.00 -11.46 -20.96
C ILE A 25 -4.75 -11.67 -19.48
N THR A 26 -3.97 -12.69 -19.15
CA THR A 26 -3.45 -12.88 -17.80
C THR A 26 -2.08 -12.21 -17.70
N VAL A 27 -1.95 -11.22 -16.84
CA VAL A 27 -0.64 -10.69 -16.44
C VAL A 27 -0.13 -11.53 -15.29
N ALA A 28 1.05 -12.13 -15.41
CA ALA A 28 1.70 -12.91 -14.36
C ALA A 28 3.01 -12.25 -13.92
N VAL A 29 3.14 -11.94 -12.64
CA VAL A 29 4.28 -11.19 -12.08
C VAL A 29 5.15 -12.11 -11.24
N VAL A 30 6.43 -12.17 -11.59
CA VAL A 30 7.42 -13.04 -10.94
C VAL A 30 8.69 -12.26 -10.59
N ASP A 31 9.48 -12.77 -9.65
CA ASP A 31 10.85 -12.28 -9.42
C ASP A 31 11.84 -12.82 -10.47
N THR A 32 13.10 -12.39 -10.38
CA THR A 32 14.19 -12.86 -11.25
C THR A 32 14.52 -14.35 -11.11
N HIS A 33 14.07 -15.00 -10.04
CA HIS A 33 14.22 -16.44 -9.81
C HIS A 33 13.01 -17.25 -10.30
N GLY A 34 11.97 -16.57 -10.81
CA GLY A 34 10.75 -17.19 -11.30
C GLY A 34 9.69 -17.47 -10.23
N ASN A 35 9.88 -17.01 -8.99
CA ASN A 35 8.87 -17.13 -7.95
C ASN A 35 7.74 -16.13 -8.19
N ALA A 36 6.50 -16.56 -8.00
CA ALA A 36 5.35 -15.68 -8.12
C ALA A 36 5.36 -14.60 -7.02
N LEU A 37 5.16 -13.34 -7.42
CA LEU A 37 5.05 -12.22 -6.50
C LEU A 37 3.58 -11.99 -6.17
N SER A 38 3.14 -12.38 -4.99
CA SER A 38 1.73 -12.34 -4.58
C SER A 38 1.17 -10.92 -4.49
N TYR A 39 -0.01 -10.65 -5.05
CA TYR A 39 -0.69 -9.36 -4.96
C TYR A 39 0.14 -8.15 -5.49
N PRO A 40 0.65 -8.21 -6.74
CA PRO A 40 1.36 -7.10 -7.34
C PRO A 40 0.40 -5.94 -7.64
N GLU A 41 0.85 -4.70 -7.52
CA GLU A 41 0.10 -3.54 -8.00
C GLU A 41 0.29 -3.46 -9.52
N ILE A 42 -0.83 -3.46 -10.26
CA ILE A 42 -0.86 -3.44 -11.72
C ILE A 42 -1.70 -2.24 -12.16
N ILE A 43 -1.09 -1.40 -12.99
CA ILE A 43 -1.71 -0.24 -13.63
C ILE A 43 -1.62 -0.41 -15.14
N VAL A 44 -2.70 -0.20 -15.88
CA VAL A 44 -2.68 -0.13 -17.34
C VAL A 44 -3.35 1.16 -17.80
N GLY A 45 -2.59 1.96 -18.55
CA GLY A 45 -3.07 3.26 -19.03
C GLY A 45 -3.60 4.13 -17.89
N THR A 46 -4.74 4.77 -18.13
CA THR A 46 -5.49 5.55 -17.12
C THR A 46 -6.64 4.79 -16.49
N ASP A 47 -7.03 3.66 -17.09
CA ASP A 47 -8.37 3.09 -16.89
C ASP A 47 -8.36 1.89 -15.93
N LEU A 48 -7.21 1.23 -15.75
CA LEU A 48 -7.08 0.09 -14.87
C LEU A 48 -6.01 0.32 -13.82
N HIS A 49 -6.39 0.18 -12.54
CA HIS A 49 -5.48 0.10 -11.42
C HIS A 49 -6.04 -0.90 -10.40
N ARG A 50 -5.33 -2.01 -10.23
CA ARG A 50 -5.77 -3.17 -9.44
C ARG A 50 -4.59 -3.84 -8.75
N VAL A 51 -4.86 -4.49 -7.63
CA VAL A 51 -3.93 -5.46 -7.04
C VAL A 51 -4.22 -6.84 -7.62
N GLY A 52 -3.20 -7.57 -8.06
CA GLY A 52 -3.32 -8.95 -8.54
C GLY A 52 -3.65 -9.94 -7.41
N THR A 53 -3.62 -11.22 -7.72
CA THR A 53 -3.99 -12.31 -6.81
C THR A 53 -2.79 -12.85 -6.01
N GLU A 54 -3.06 -13.73 -5.04
CA GLU A 54 -2.03 -14.49 -4.31
C GLU A 54 -1.03 -15.19 -5.24
N LYS A 55 -1.48 -15.67 -6.41
CA LYS A 55 -0.64 -16.33 -7.41
C LYS A 55 0.22 -15.37 -8.24
N GLY A 56 0.17 -14.08 -7.92
CA GLY A 56 0.87 -13.02 -8.66
C GLY A 56 0.26 -12.72 -10.02
N THR A 57 -1.02 -13.02 -10.22
CA THR A 57 -1.69 -12.86 -11.51
C THR A 57 -2.83 -11.85 -11.48
N LEU A 58 -3.13 -11.24 -12.62
CA LEU A 58 -4.36 -10.47 -12.84
C LEU A 58 -4.91 -10.79 -14.23
N ASP A 59 -6.17 -11.17 -14.29
CA ASP A 59 -6.89 -11.35 -15.54
C ASP A 59 -7.53 -10.02 -15.95
N ILE A 60 -7.19 -9.53 -17.14
CA ILE A 60 -7.67 -8.26 -17.67
C ILE A 60 -8.48 -8.52 -18.94
N PRO A 61 -9.76 -8.09 -19.01
CA PRO A 61 -10.53 -8.13 -20.24
C PRO A 61 -9.85 -7.31 -21.35
N LEU A 62 -9.74 -7.87 -22.56
CA LEU A 62 -9.11 -7.19 -23.71
C LEU A 62 -9.73 -5.83 -24.03
N GLN A 63 -11.01 -5.63 -23.68
CA GLN A 63 -11.73 -4.37 -23.92
C GLN A 63 -11.19 -3.20 -23.10
N LEU A 64 -10.46 -3.47 -22.01
CA LEU A 64 -9.83 -2.46 -21.16
C LEU A 64 -8.37 -2.17 -21.58
N LEU A 65 -7.92 -2.73 -22.70
CA LEU A 65 -6.54 -2.65 -23.17
C LEU A 65 -6.49 -2.04 -24.57
N ASN A 66 -5.71 -1.00 -24.73
CA ASN A 66 -5.43 -0.40 -26.04
C ASN A 66 -3.96 -0.63 -26.43
N SER A 67 -3.73 -0.79 -27.74
CA SER A 67 -2.36 -0.79 -28.27
C SER A 67 -1.74 0.59 -28.05
N GLY A 68 -0.57 0.62 -27.43
CA GLY A 68 0.13 1.84 -27.00
C GLY A 68 0.00 2.13 -25.50
N ASP A 69 -0.91 1.46 -24.79
CA ASP A 69 -1.02 1.62 -23.34
C ASP A 69 0.27 1.16 -22.64
N THR A 70 0.57 1.78 -21.51
CA THR A 70 1.69 1.34 -20.66
C THR A 70 1.17 0.50 -19.50
N LEU A 71 1.58 -0.77 -19.44
CA LEU A 71 1.45 -1.62 -18.27
C LEU A 71 2.57 -1.27 -17.29
N THR A 72 2.19 -0.72 -16.14
CA THR A 72 3.10 -0.45 -15.02
C THR A 72 2.84 -1.46 -13.91
N VAL A 73 3.89 -2.16 -13.48
CA VAL A 73 3.80 -3.12 -12.38
C VAL A 73 4.71 -2.66 -11.24
N LYS A 74 4.14 -2.57 -10.04
CA LYS A 74 4.87 -2.22 -8.82
C LYS A 74 4.72 -3.32 -7.77
N TYR A 75 5.78 -3.47 -6.98
CA TYR A 75 5.80 -4.36 -5.84
C TYR A 75 6.78 -3.83 -4.79
N LEU A 76 6.41 -3.88 -3.51
CA LEU A 76 7.25 -3.34 -2.44
C LEU A 76 8.60 -4.08 -2.36
N GLY A 77 9.70 -3.34 -2.48
CA GLY A 77 11.06 -3.90 -2.49
C GLY A 77 11.62 -4.21 -3.88
N PHE A 78 10.85 -3.99 -4.94
CA PHE A 78 11.24 -4.24 -6.33
C PHE A 78 11.23 -2.97 -7.16
N LYS A 79 12.02 -2.95 -8.25
CA LYS A 79 11.97 -1.87 -9.22
C LYS A 79 10.63 -1.89 -9.95
N THR A 80 10.08 -0.70 -10.21
CA THR A 80 8.86 -0.58 -11.03
C THR A 80 9.15 -0.98 -12.46
N SER A 81 8.38 -1.92 -13.00
CA SER A 81 8.44 -2.30 -14.41
C SER A 81 7.42 -1.51 -15.22
N ARG A 82 7.80 -1.12 -16.44
CA ARG A 82 6.93 -0.40 -17.39
C ARG A 82 7.09 -1.03 -18.76
N THR A 83 6.02 -1.59 -19.28
CA THR A 83 5.99 -2.27 -20.59
C THR A 83 4.91 -1.65 -21.45
N VAL A 84 5.27 -1.22 -22.66
CA VAL A 84 4.28 -0.73 -23.63
C VAL A 84 3.58 -1.92 -24.28
N LEU A 85 2.26 -1.93 -24.25
CA LEU A 85 1.42 -2.96 -24.83
C LEU A 85 1.34 -2.74 -26.35
N SER A 86 1.95 -3.63 -27.12
CA SER A 86 1.81 -3.65 -28.58
C SER A 86 0.79 -4.69 -29.00
N GLY A 87 0.27 -4.60 -30.24
CA GLY A 87 -0.66 -5.60 -30.78
C GLY A 87 -0.11 -7.04 -30.73
N ALA A 88 1.20 -7.23 -30.90
CA ALA A 88 1.85 -8.54 -30.75
C ALA A 88 1.81 -9.04 -29.29
N VAL A 89 2.08 -8.16 -28.32
CA VAL A 89 2.00 -8.50 -26.89
C VAL A 89 0.57 -8.82 -26.48
N LEU A 90 -0.41 -8.09 -27.01
CA LEU A 90 -1.84 -8.30 -26.73
C LEU A 90 -2.41 -9.57 -27.38
N SER A 91 -1.70 -10.12 -28.37
CA SER A 91 -2.07 -11.41 -28.98
C SER A 91 -1.68 -12.61 -28.11
N ASP A 92 -0.75 -12.42 -27.16
CA ASP A 92 -0.42 -13.43 -26.17
C ASP A 92 -1.47 -13.42 -25.04
N LYS A 93 -1.99 -14.60 -24.71
CA LYS A 93 -2.95 -14.75 -23.61
C LYS A 93 -2.28 -14.60 -22.24
N LEU A 94 -0.95 -14.74 -22.17
CA LEU A 94 -0.19 -14.67 -20.93
C LEU A 94 0.98 -13.70 -21.06
N LEU A 95 0.89 -12.57 -20.36
CA LEU A 95 1.97 -11.60 -20.26
C LEU A 95 2.77 -11.83 -18.98
N ARG A 96 3.97 -12.40 -19.09
CA ARG A 96 4.87 -12.58 -17.95
C ARG A 96 5.73 -11.33 -17.72
N ILE A 97 5.62 -10.72 -16.54
CA ILE A 97 6.42 -9.58 -16.10
C ILE A 97 7.39 -10.04 -15.01
N ILE A 98 8.69 -9.83 -15.25
CA ILE A 98 9.75 -10.14 -14.29
C ILE A 98 10.11 -8.82 -13.58
N LEU A 99 10.04 -8.82 -12.25
CA LEU A 99 10.48 -7.70 -11.43
C LEU A 99 11.86 -7.99 -10.85
N GLU A 100 12.77 -7.05 -11.04
CA GLU A 100 14.06 -7.05 -10.37
C GLU A 100 13.91 -6.50 -8.95
N GLU A 101 14.54 -7.16 -7.97
CA GLU A 101 14.66 -6.60 -6.63
C GLU A 101 15.36 -5.23 -6.70
N SER A 102 14.92 -4.31 -5.83
CA SER A 102 15.64 -3.06 -5.65
C SER A 102 17.05 -3.41 -5.15
N SER A 103 18.08 -2.92 -5.82
CA SER A 103 19.46 -3.19 -5.44
C SER A 103 19.76 -2.53 -4.09
N PHE A 104 19.79 -3.32 -3.02
CA PHE A 104 20.34 -2.92 -1.74
C PHE A 104 21.84 -3.23 -1.78
N VAL A 105 22.68 -2.24 -1.46
CA VAL A 105 24.10 -2.51 -1.27
C VAL A 105 24.21 -3.24 0.07
N LEU A 106 24.44 -4.54 0.01
CA LEU A 106 24.91 -5.30 1.15
C LEU A 106 26.41 -5.03 1.27
N ASN A 107 26.87 -4.57 2.43
CA ASN A 107 28.31 -4.54 2.71
C ASN A 107 28.91 -5.93 2.43
N SER A 108 30.12 -5.99 1.85
CA SER A 108 30.79 -7.28 1.59
C SER A 108 30.85 -8.09 2.88
N VAL A 109 30.09 -9.18 2.95
CA VAL A 109 30.02 -10.01 4.16
C VAL A 109 31.22 -10.95 4.15
N VAL A 110 32.19 -10.70 5.02
CA VAL A 110 33.06 -11.78 5.49
C VAL A 110 32.15 -12.69 6.30
N VAL A 111 31.96 -13.95 5.86
CA VAL A 111 31.21 -14.96 6.64
C VAL A 111 32.09 -15.38 7.82
N SER A 112 32.17 -14.52 8.81
CA SER A 112 32.55 -14.85 10.17
C SER A 112 31.28 -15.09 10.98
N PRO A 113 31.30 -15.94 12.03
CA PRO A 113 30.21 -16.02 13.00
C PRO A 113 29.85 -14.60 13.46
N SER A 114 28.71 -14.11 12.99
CA SER A 114 28.31 -12.74 13.22
C SER A 114 27.60 -12.68 14.58
N ASN A 115 28.13 -11.87 15.49
CA ASN A 115 27.45 -11.53 16.75
C ASN A 115 26.27 -10.55 16.54
N PHE A 116 25.90 -10.24 15.28
CA PHE A 116 24.79 -9.36 14.97
C PHE A 116 23.46 -9.96 15.44
N SER A 117 22.80 -9.26 16.35
CA SER A 117 21.42 -9.51 16.75
C SER A 117 20.63 -8.26 16.44
N GLY A 118 19.49 -8.40 15.77
CA GLY A 118 18.58 -7.27 15.55
C GLY A 118 18.17 -6.62 16.88
N GLU A 119 18.02 -7.39 17.95
CA GLU A 119 17.73 -6.84 19.28
C GLU A 119 18.91 -6.06 19.87
N SER A 120 20.15 -6.49 19.66
CA SER A 120 21.34 -5.72 20.06
C SER A 120 21.43 -4.42 19.26
N TYR A 121 21.17 -4.47 17.96
CA TYR A 121 21.07 -3.28 17.11
C TYR A 121 19.99 -2.31 17.63
N PHE A 122 18.79 -2.81 17.94
CA PHE A 122 17.71 -1.99 18.49
C PHE A 122 18.05 -1.41 19.86
N GLN A 123 18.69 -2.17 20.74
CA GLN A 123 19.10 -1.67 22.07
C GLN A 123 20.17 -0.57 21.97
N GLU A 124 21.11 -0.68 21.05
CA GLU A 124 22.14 0.33 20.82
C GLU A 124 21.57 1.59 20.16
N LYS A 125 20.64 1.41 19.21
CA LYS A 125 20.15 2.51 18.37
C LYS A 125 18.96 3.25 18.96
N ILE A 126 18.02 2.62 19.69
CA ILE A 126 16.80 3.27 20.23
C ILE A 126 17.14 4.30 21.32
N LYS A 127 17.61 5.47 20.88
CA LYS A 127 17.66 6.69 21.67
C LYS A 127 16.23 7.20 21.87
N SER A 128 16.02 8.04 22.89
CA SER A 128 14.72 8.70 23.13
C SER A 128 14.18 9.40 21.87
N SER A 129 15.08 9.96 21.05
CA SER A 129 14.76 10.63 19.80
C SER A 129 14.28 9.72 18.67
N LEU A 130 14.53 8.42 18.78
CA LEU A 130 14.03 7.41 17.85
C LEU A 130 12.67 6.88 18.22
N THR A 131 12.10 7.31 19.35
CA THR A 131 10.78 6.85 19.78
C THR A 131 9.71 7.88 19.41
N PRO A 132 8.47 7.44 19.11
CA PRO A 132 7.36 8.36 18.88
C PRO A 132 7.10 9.25 20.09
N TYR A 133 6.76 10.52 19.84
CA TYR A 133 6.41 11.45 20.90
C TYR A 133 5.21 10.94 21.71
N SER A 134 5.44 10.69 23.00
CA SER A 134 4.48 9.98 23.84
C SER A 134 3.53 10.90 24.63
N GLY A 135 3.90 12.18 24.78
CA GLY A 135 3.12 13.20 25.47
C GLY A 135 1.79 13.50 24.76
N LYS A 136 0.93 14.29 25.40
CA LYS A 136 -0.29 14.81 24.77
C LYS A 136 0.05 16.04 23.93
N TYR A 137 -0.30 16.03 22.65
CA TYR A 137 -0.08 17.16 21.75
C TYR A 137 -1.16 17.24 20.69
N PHE A 138 -1.22 18.41 20.05
CA PHE A 138 -2.08 18.72 18.92
C PHE A 138 -1.23 19.03 17.69
N PHE A 139 -1.84 18.87 16.53
CA PHE A 139 -1.23 19.18 15.25
C PHE A 139 -2.30 19.62 14.27
N ASP A 140 -1.90 20.44 13.31
CA ASP A 140 -2.74 20.81 12.19
C ASP A 140 -2.50 19.83 11.04
N VAL A 141 -3.55 19.57 10.28
CA VAL A 141 -3.53 18.67 9.14
C VAL A 141 -3.99 19.43 7.91
N SER A 142 -3.25 19.29 6.81
CA SER A 142 -3.75 19.60 5.47
C SER A 142 -3.74 18.33 4.64
N PHE A 143 -4.73 18.15 3.78
CA PHE A 143 -4.82 16.94 2.97
C PHE A 143 -5.32 17.23 1.56
N THR A 144 -4.94 16.36 0.62
CA THR A 144 -5.46 16.30 -0.74
C THR A 144 -5.97 14.88 -0.99
N PHE A 145 -7.22 14.76 -1.42
CA PHE A 145 -7.91 13.51 -1.69
C PHE A 145 -8.26 13.41 -3.18
N LYS A 146 -7.94 12.29 -3.81
CA LYS A 146 -8.28 11.97 -5.20
C LYS A 146 -9.11 10.70 -5.22
N ASN A 147 -10.28 10.79 -5.85
CA ASN A 147 -11.13 9.65 -6.13
C ASN A 147 -11.14 9.43 -7.65
N HIS A 148 -10.65 8.27 -8.10
CA HIS A 148 -10.53 7.97 -9.52
C HIS A 148 -11.87 7.68 -10.23
N GLU A 149 -12.98 7.46 -9.51
CA GLU A 149 -14.33 7.32 -10.09
C GLU A 149 -14.88 8.63 -10.71
N LEU A 150 -14.42 9.79 -10.24
CA LEU A 150 -15.11 11.07 -10.45
C LEU A 150 -14.16 12.16 -10.93
N THR A 151 -13.63 12.04 -12.15
CA THR A 151 -12.71 12.99 -12.80
C THR A 151 -11.39 13.19 -12.03
N GLU A 152 -10.36 13.76 -12.65
CA GLU A 152 -9.08 14.11 -12.00
C GLU A 152 -9.21 15.20 -10.90
N LYS A 153 -10.41 15.41 -10.33
CA LYS A 153 -10.68 16.44 -9.33
C LYS A 153 -10.11 16.01 -7.99
N ALA A 154 -8.98 16.64 -7.65
CA ALA A 154 -8.40 16.59 -6.33
C ALA A 154 -9.18 17.52 -5.38
N TYR A 155 -9.68 16.97 -4.28
CA TYR A 155 -10.27 17.73 -3.18
C TYR A 155 -9.19 18.06 -2.16
N SER A 156 -9.30 19.21 -1.52
CA SER A 156 -8.36 19.61 -0.46
C SER A 156 -9.11 20.02 0.79
N GLY A 157 -8.44 19.89 1.93
CA GLY A 157 -9.00 20.31 3.19
C GLY A 157 -7.98 20.44 4.29
N VAL A 158 -8.45 20.96 5.42
CA VAL A 158 -7.67 21.18 6.62
C VAL A 158 -8.43 20.67 7.84
N GLY A 159 -7.70 20.36 8.90
CA GLY A 159 -8.29 19.94 10.17
C GLY A 159 -7.29 19.98 11.31
N VAL A 160 -7.74 19.52 12.48
CA VAL A 160 -6.92 19.45 13.69
C VAL A 160 -6.95 18.03 14.23
N GLY A 161 -5.78 17.53 14.59
CA GLY A 161 -5.60 16.26 15.26
C GLY A 161 -5.07 16.41 16.67
N LYS A 162 -5.24 15.34 17.45
CA LYS A 162 -4.64 15.16 18.76
C LYS A 162 -4.03 13.77 18.84
N SER A 163 -2.90 13.65 19.51
CA SER A 163 -2.26 12.36 19.76
C SER A 163 -1.75 12.26 21.20
N ARG A 164 -1.68 11.02 21.68
CA ARG A 164 -1.07 10.62 22.95
C ARG A 164 -0.63 9.16 22.84
N ARG A 165 0.66 8.87 23.05
CA ARG A 165 1.27 7.52 23.11
C ARG A 165 0.81 6.57 21.99
N THR A 166 -0.34 5.89 22.18
CA THR A 166 -0.91 4.91 21.24
C THR A 166 -2.27 5.33 20.66
N THR A 167 -2.80 6.50 21.03
CA THR A 167 -4.10 6.99 20.60
C THR A 167 -3.93 8.28 19.82
N THR A 168 -4.25 8.23 18.53
CA THR A 168 -4.29 9.41 17.66
C THR A 168 -5.67 9.56 17.05
N ALA A 169 -6.18 10.78 17.00
CA ALA A 169 -7.49 11.07 16.42
C ALA A 169 -7.50 12.41 15.70
N ILE A 170 -8.19 12.45 14.56
CA ILE A 170 -8.60 13.69 13.89
C ILE A 170 -9.99 14.11 14.40
N ASP A 171 -10.11 15.38 14.77
CA ASP A 171 -11.37 15.98 15.21
C ASP A 171 -12.27 16.24 14.00
N LYS A 172 -13.30 15.42 13.82
CA LYS A 172 -14.21 15.51 12.65
C LYS A 172 -14.91 16.87 12.57
N SER A 173 -15.22 17.48 13.71
CA SER A 173 -15.96 18.75 13.78
C SER A 173 -15.13 19.94 13.27
N LYS A 174 -13.81 19.78 13.19
CA LYS A 174 -12.86 20.81 12.77
C LYS A 174 -12.32 20.59 11.36
N ILE A 175 -12.89 19.66 10.61
CA ILE A 175 -12.48 19.40 9.23
C ILE A 175 -13.23 20.35 8.31
N VAL A 176 -12.48 21.11 7.52
CA VAL A 176 -13.00 21.93 6.43
C VAL A 176 -12.47 21.33 5.13
N THR A 177 -13.35 21.01 4.18
CA THR A 177 -12.99 20.30 2.95
C THR A 177 -13.75 20.84 1.75
N SER A 178 -13.11 20.83 0.58
CA SER A 178 -13.78 21.11 -0.70
C SER A 178 -14.56 19.91 -1.26
N ALA A 179 -14.49 18.75 -0.60
CA ALA A 179 -15.20 17.55 -1.01
C ALA A 179 -16.73 17.69 -0.81
N PRO A 180 -17.56 17.14 -1.72
CA PRO A 180 -19.00 17.13 -1.54
C PRO A 180 -19.41 16.26 -0.33
N PRO A 181 -20.62 16.48 0.23
CA PRO A 181 -21.11 15.72 1.38
C PRO A 181 -21.09 14.20 1.18
N SER A 182 -21.35 13.72 -0.05
CA SER A 182 -21.33 12.30 -0.41
C SER A 182 -19.96 11.62 -0.22
N GLU A 183 -18.86 12.36 -0.41
CA GLU A 183 -17.49 11.83 -0.32
C GLU A 183 -16.83 12.13 1.04
N THR A 184 -17.40 13.06 1.81
CA THR A 184 -16.82 13.53 3.09
C THR A 184 -16.67 12.40 4.10
N SER A 185 -17.63 11.48 4.21
CA SER A 185 -17.55 10.36 5.17
C SER A 185 -16.40 9.39 4.85
N LYS A 186 -16.23 9.04 3.56
CA LYS A 186 -15.14 8.17 3.08
C LYS A 186 -13.79 8.82 3.33
N LEU A 187 -13.64 10.09 2.95
CA LEU A 187 -12.43 10.89 3.16
C LEU A 187 -12.03 10.93 4.63
N ILE A 188 -12.96 11.26 5.53
CA ILE A 188 -12.67 11.37 6.97
C ILE A 188 -12.23 10.02 7.54
N THR A 189 -12.86 8.93 7.10
CA THR A 189 -12.51 7.58 7.55
C THR A 189 -11.10 7.21 7.11
N LEU A 190 -10.76 7.47 5.84
CA LEU A 190 -9.44 7.21 5.30
C LEU A 190 -8.36 8.06 5.98
N LEU A 191 -8.61 9.37 6.15
CA LEU A 191 -7.71 10.30 6.84
C LEU A 191 -7.39 9.84 8.28
N LYS A 192 -8.41 9.41 9.02
CA LYS A 192 -8.23 8.87 10.38
C LYS A 192 -7.39 7.62 10.38
N ARG A 193 -7.70 6.68 9.48
CA ARG A 193 -7.01 5.40 9.41
C ARG A 193 -5.54 5.55 8.99
N ALA A 194 -5.27 6.39 8.00
CA ALA A 194 -3.92 6.72 7.55
C ALA A 194 -3.08 7.30 8.71
N THR A 195 -3.67 8.23 9.45
CA THR A 195 -3.04 8.84 10.63
C THR A 195 -2.76 7.78 11.70
N GLU A 196 -3.76 6.98 12.08
CA GLU A 196 -3.62 5.94 13.11
C GLU A 196 -2.50 4.95 12.80
N ILE A 197 -2.51 4.38 11.58
CA ILE A 197 -1.51 3.40 11.12
C ILE A 197 -0.10 4.00 11.19
N SER A 198 0.07 5.24 10.72
CA SER A 198 1.37 5.92 10.68
C SER A 198 2.02 6.03 12.07
N TYR A 199 1.23 6.33 13.10
CA TYR A 199 1.70 6.34 14.49
C TYR A 199 1.93 4.92 15.04
N LEU A 200 1.06 3.98 14.72
CA LEU A 200 1.15 2.60 15.21
C LEU A 200 2.40 1.88 14.67
N MET A 201 2.80 2.15 13.44
CA MET A 201 4.00 1.57 12.81
C MET A 201 5.28 2.00 13.49
N ALA A 202 5.48 3.31 13.66
CA ALA A 202 6.65 3.81 14.35
C ALA A 202 6.71 3.27 15.78
N ASN A 203 5.59 3.25 16.49
CA ASN A 203 5.51 2.65 17.83
C ASN A 203 5.90 1.17 17.80
N SER A 204 5.41 0.40 16.82
CA SER A 204 5.66 -1.04 16.75
C SER A 204 7.10 -1.36 16.37
N PHE A 205 7.74 -0.52 15.56
CA PHE A 205 9.16 -0.63 15.27
C PHE A 205 10.01 -0.34 16.52
N CYS A 206 9.69 0.72 17.26
CA CYS A 206 10.52 1.16 18.39
C CYS A 206 10.27 0.36 19.67
N ASP A 207 9.06 -0.12 19.92
CA ASP A 207 8.72 -0.90 21.11
C ASP A 207 8.98 -2.40 20.93
N LYS A 208 9.67 -3.01 21.88
CA LYS A 208 9.99 -4.45 21.84
C LYS A 208 8.75 -5.33 21.82
N LYS A 209 7.69 -4.97 22.57
CA LYS A 209 6.43 -5.72 22.56
C LYS A 209 5.75 -5.57 21.20
N GLY A 210 5.74 -4.36 20.64
CA GLY A 210 5.33 -4.09 19.26
C GLY A 210 6.08 -4.93 18.21
N ARG A 211 7.41 -5.00 18.28
CA ARG A 211 8.22 -5.78 17.33
C ARG A 211 7.95 -7.29 17.40
N SER A 212 7.52 -7.79 18.56
CA SER A 212 7.23 -9.23 18.72
C SER A 212 6.16 -9.73 17.73
N TYR A 213 5.28 -8.83 17.27
CA TYR A 213 4.26 -9.09 16.25
C TYR A 213 4.82 -9.28 14.83
N PHE A 214 6.11 -9.03 14.60
CA PHE A 214 6.73 -9.04 13.27
C PHE A 214 7.92 -10.00 13.20
N PHE A 215 8.11 -10.61 12.04
CA PHE A 215 9.43 -11.04 11.59
C PHE A 215 10.17 -9.82 11.07
N CYS A 216 11.43 -9.68 11.47
CA CYS A 216 12.27 -8.52 11.12
C CYS A 216 13.50 -9.01 10.38
N THR A 217 13.81 -8.41 9.24
CA THR A 217 14.97 -8.78 8.43
C THR A 217 15.68 -7.53 7.95
N TYR A 218 16.98 -7.44 8.20
CA TYR A 218 17.80 -6.37 7.66
C TYR A 218 18.01 -6.60 6.16
N LYS A 219 17.79 -5.56 5.34
CA LYS A 219 17.90 -5.64 3.88
C LYS A 219 19.18 -5.04 3.33
N GLY A 220 19.92 -4.26 4.14
CA GLY A 220 21.12 -3.55 3.69
C GLY A 220 20.91 -2.04 3.65
N GLU A 221 21.70 -1.37 2.82
CA GLU A 221 21.63 0.08 2.66
C GLU A 221 21.16 0.49 1.26
N ALA A 222 20.32 1.52 1.20
CA ALA A 222 19.90 2.17 -0.03
C ALA A 222 19.99 3.70 0.13
N GLY A 223 20.84 4.35 -0.66
CA GLY A 223 20.95 5.82 -0.64
C GLY A 223 21.35 6.41 0.72
N ASN A 224 22.32 5.80 1.43
CA ASN A 224 22.72 6.12 2.81
C ASN A 224 21.65 5.89 3.89
N LEU A 225 20.58 5.15 3.57
CA LEU A 225 19.59 4.73 4.53
C LEU A 225 19.70 3.23 4.79
N GLU A 226 19.75 2.85 6.05
CA GLU A 226 19.65 1.46 6.47
C GLU A 226 18.20 1.00 6.35
N CYS A 227 17.97 -0.11 5.64
CA CYS A 227 16.63 -0.60 5.33
C CYS A 227 16.33 -1.91 6.07
N TRP A 228 15.16 -1.94 6.71
CA TRP A 228 14.64 -3.11 7.40
C TRP A 228 13.27 -3.50 6.87
N GLU A 229 13.04 -4.79 6.67
CA GLU A 229 11.74 -5.36 6.34
C GLU A 229 11.09 -5.92 7.61
N PHE A 230 9.82 -5.58 7.80
CA PHE A 230 8.95 -6.07 8.86
C PHE A 230 7.77 -6.79 8.21
N PHE A 231 7.62 -8.07 8.50
CA PHE A 231 6.49 -8.87 8.03
C PHE A 231 5.65 -9.33 9.21
N ILE A 232 4.35 -9.08 9.19
CA ILE A 232 3.49 -9.40 10.33
C ILE A 232 3.38 -10.92 10.53
N LYS A 233 3.48 -11.38 11.77
CA LYS A 233 3.24 -12.78 12.15
C LYS A 233 1.73 -13.01 12.24
N LYS A 234 1.19 -14.15 11.81
CA LYS A 234 -0.22 -14.49 12.08
C LYS A 234 -0.47 -14.60 13.59
N GLN A 235 -1.47 -13.88 14.14
CA GLN A 235 -1.87 -13.98 15.56
C GLN A 235 -3.38 -13.82 15.75
N LYS A 236 -3.90 -14.38 16.85
CA LYS A 236 -5.35 -14.37 17.17
C LYS A 236 -5.92 -12.98 17.52
N LYS A 237 -5.10 -12.05 18.03
CA LYS A 237 -5.52 -10.68 18.36
C LYS A 237 -4.41 -9.72 17.94
N MET A 238 -4.76 -8.74 17.12
CA MET A 238 -3.81 -7.75 16.61
C MET A 238 -4.36 -6.33 16.75
N PRO A 239 -3.53 -5.35 17.14
CA PRO A 239 -3.94 -3.94 17.18
C PRO A 239 -4.19 -3.35 15.77
N TRP A 240 -3.89 -4.13 14.73
CA TRP A 240 -3.91 -3.71 13.33
C TRP A 240 -5.26 -3.93 12.64
N ASN A 241 -6.25 -4.54 13.29
CA ASN A 241 -7.55 -4.91 12.69
C ASN A 241 -7.38 -5.59 11.32
N LEU A 242 -6.50 -6.58 11.27
CA LEU A 242 -6.25 -7.41 10.09
C LEU A 242 -7.09 -8.67 10.18
N GLU A 243 -7.62 -9.11 9.04
CA GLU A 243 -8.24 -10.42 8.93
C GLU A 243 -7.17 -11.53 9.02
N PRO A 244 -7.52 -12.77 9.39
CA PRO A 244 -6.54 -13.85 9.61
C PRO A 244 -5.62 -14.15 8.43
N GLU A 245 -6.09 -13.91 7.21
CA GLU A 245 -5.38 -14.16 5.95
C GLU A 245 -4.86 -12.88 5.30
N ASP A 246 -4.99 -11.72 5.95
CA ASP A 246 -4.36 -10.49 5.46
C ASP A 246 -2.84 -10.55 5.63
N GLU A 247 -2.12 -10.04 4.65
CA GLU A 247 -0.68 -9.85 4.74
C GLU A 247 -0.37 -8.37 4.98
N CYS A 248 0.61 -8.11 5.84
CA CYS A 248 1.13 -6.78 6.06
C CYS A 248 2.66 -6.79 6.06
N ARG A 249 3.24 -6.00 5.15
CA ARG A 249 4.67 -5.81 5.02
C ARG A 249 5.01 -4.34 5.17
N CYS A 250 6.06 -4.05 5.93
CA CYS A 250 6.58 -2.70 6.09
C CYS A 250 8.07 -2.67 5.78
N MET A 251 8.52 -1.62 5.12
CA MET A 251 9.93 -1.28 4.89
C MET A 251 10.23 -0.02 5.68
N VAL A 252 11.15 -0.11 6.62
CA VAL A 252 11.57 1.00 7.49
C VAL A 252 12.95 1.46 7.05
N SER A 253 13.10 2.74 6.74
CA SER A 253 14.40 3.32 6.37
C SER A 253 14.90 4.26 7.45
N LEU A 254 16.13 4.04 7.90
CA LEU A 254 16.80 4.77 8.97
C LEU A 254 17.97 5.56 8.40
N ASP A 255 18.23 6.76 8.91
CA ASP A 255 19.51 7.41 8.64
C ASP A 255 20.66 6.83 9.49
N LYS A 256 21.88 7.31 9.26
CA LYS A 256 23.09 6.86 9.98
C LYS A 256 23.00 6.99 11.51
N SER A 257 22.16 7.91 12.00
CA SER A 257 21.93 8.09 13.44
C SER A 257 20.89 7.12 14.02
N GLY A 258 20.24 6.34 13.16
CA GLY A 258 19.13 5.44 13.48
C GLY A 258 17.76 6.10 13.31
N LEU A 259 17.67 7.36 12.88
CA LEU A 259 16.39 8.07 12.78
C LEU A 259 15.52 7.53 11.66
N ILE A 260 14.30 7.10 12.00
CA ILE A 260 13.29 6.73 11.01
C ILE A 260 13.01 7.92 10.11
N LYS A 261 13.36 7.82 8.82
CA LYS A 261 13.04 8.83 7.82
C LYS A 261 11.70 8.55 7.16
N ASN A 262 11.49 7.30 6.76
CA ASN A 262 10.21 6.87 6.23
C ASN A 262 9.89 5.42 6.59
N ILE A 263 8.59 5.11 6.55
CA ILE A 263 8.06 3.76 6.59
C ILE A 263 7.12 3.60 5.40
N LYS A 264 7.39 2.61 4.54
CA LYS A 264 6.49 2.18 3.48
C LYS A 264 5.79 0.90 3.92
N MET A 265 4.48 0.84 3.77
CA MET A 265 3.65 -0.26 4.20
C MET A 265 2.77 -0.71 3.05
N GLN A 266 2.61 -2.01 2.93
CA GLN A 266 1.64 -2.65 2.06
C GLN A 266 0.79 -3.59 2.91
N ARG A 267 -0.50 -3.28 3.02
CA ARG A 267 -1.50 -4.25 3.49
C ARG A 267 -2.18 -4.84 2.26
N LYS A 268 -2.15 -6.15 2.18
CA LYS A 268 -2.90 -6.93 1.19
C LYS A 268 -4.07 -7.55 1.92
N SER A 269 -5.29 -7.30 1.45
CA SER A 269 -6.45 -7.93 2.06
C SER A 269 -6.87 -9.18 1.31
N SER A 270 -7.16 -10.22 2.08
CA SER A 270 -7.58 -11.54 1.58
C SER A 270 -9.03 -11.57 1.06
N SER A 271 -9.83 -10.55 1.36
CA SER A 271 -11.24 -10.49 0.93
C SER A 271 -11.39 -9.83 -0.44
N ASP A 272 -12.05 -10.51 -1.38
CA ASP A 272 -12.37 -10.00 -2.73
C ASP A 272 -13.26 -8.73 -2.70
N HIS A 273 -13.89 -8.42 -1.55
CA HIS A 273 -14.76 -7.25 -1.35
C HIS A 273 -14.12 -6.13 -0.53
N SER A 274 -12.80 -6.17 -0.35
CA SER A 274 -12.05 -5.23 0.48
C SER A 274 -10.95 -4.51 -0.30
N PHE A 275 -10.37 -3.48 0.31
CA PHE A 275 -9.26 -2.72 -0.27
C PHE A 275 -7.93 -3.23 0.30
N SER A 276 -6.97 -3.45 -0.61
CA SER A 276 -5.56 -3.41 -0.26
C SER A 276 -5.12 -1.95 -0.15
N TYR A 277 -4.04 -1.67 0.58
CA TYR A 277 -3.50 -0.31 0.60
C TYR A 277 -1.99 -0.26 0.66
N LEU A 278 -1.46 0.79 0.03
CA LEU A 278 -0.09 1.23 0.15
C LEU A 278 -0.07 2.49 0.98
N LEU A 279 0.79 2.53 2.00
CA LEU A 279 0.94 3.70 2.86
C LEU A 279 2.42 4.05 2.99
N GLU A 280 2.78 5.29 2.70
CA GLU A 280 4.11 5.84 2.94
C GLU A 280 4.01 6.96 3.96
N THR A 281 4.73 6.80 5.07
CA THR A 281 4.85 7.83 6.11
C THR A 281 6.27 8.38 6.12
N GLU A 282 6.40 9.69 5.96
CA GLU A 282 7.62 10.44 6.25
C GLU A 282 7.57 10.97 7.69
N PHE A 283 8.69 10.96 8.39
CA PHE A 283 8.77 11.40 9.79
C PHE A 283 9.63 12.66 9.97
N THR A 284 9.34 13.39 11.04
CA THR A 284 10.12 14.53 11.53
C THR A 284 10.23 14.47 13.05
N LEU A 285 10.97 15.41 13.64
CA LEU A 285 11.09 15.56 15.09
C LEU A 285 10.17 16.65 15.62
N PHE A 286 9.54 16.37 16.77
CA PHE A 286 8.89 17.33 17.63
C PHE A 286 9.36 17.04 19.06
N GLU A 287 9.93 18.05 19.74
CA GLU A 287 10.52 17.87 21.08
C GLU A 287 11.55 16.72 21.09
N GLU A 288 12.39 16.71 20.05
CA GLU A 288 13.41 15.68 19.80
C GLU A 288 12.87 14.27 19.56
N GLN A 289 11.55 14.03 19.56
CA GLN A 289 10.95 12.70 19.34
C GLN A 289 10.20 12.61 18.01
N LEU A 290 9.99 11.38 17.51
CA LEU A 290 9.38 11.13 16.21
C LEU A 290 7.90 11.52 16.17
N VAL A 291 7.52 12.24 15.11
CA VAL A 291 6.12 12.45 14.70
C VAL A 291 6.02 12.31 13.17
N PRO A 292 4.91 11.78 12.63
CA PRO A 292 4.61 11.81 11.20
C PRO A 292 4.60 13.25 10.68
N LYS A 293 5.30 13.48 9.56
CA LYS A 293 5.33 14.74 8.83
C LYS A 293 4.38 14.73 7.66
N LYS A 294 4.39 13.63 6.90
CA LYS A 294 3.57 13.45 5.71
C LYS A 294 3.19 11.99 5.54
N VAL A 295 1.98 11.75 5.09
CA VAL A 295 1.46 10.42 4.82
C VAL A 295 0.80 10.40 3.46
N THR A 296 1.18 9.46 2.61
CA THR A 296 0.47 9.12 1.39
C THR A 296 -0.17 7.75 1.60
N ILE A 297 -1.47 7.62 1.40
CA ILE A 297 -2.13 6.30 1.35
C ILE A 297 -2.91 6.18 0.05
N GLU A 298 -2.75 5.03 -0.59
CA GLU A 298 -3.46 4.61 -1.78
C GLU A 298 -4.26 3.36 -1.42
N LEU A 299 -5.59 3.46 -1.47
CA LEU A 299 -6.49 2.32 -1.42
C LEU A 299 -6.64 1.78 -2.84
N ILE A 300 -6.27 0.52 -3.03
CA ILE A 300 -6.29 -0.13 -4.33
C ILE A 300 -7.26 -1.30 -4.26
N PRO A 301 -8.27 -1.35 -5.16
CA PRO A 301 -9.21 -2.46 -5.23
C PRO A 301 -8.50 -3.77 -5.60
N ASN A 302 -8.98 -4.86 -5.01
CA ASN A 302 -8.53 -6.23 -5.31
C ASN A 302 -8.97 -6.67 -6.71
N ALA A 303 -8.30 -7.70 -7.25
CA ALA A 303 -8.44 -8.18 -8.64
C ALA A 303 -9.89 -8.38 -9.12
N LYS A 304 -10.78 -8.88 -8.26
CA LYS A 304 -12.19 -9.18 -8.61
C LYS A 304 -13.17 -8.07 -8.24
N SER A 305 -12.67 -6.96 -7.72
CA SER A 305 -13.54 -5.87 -7.29
C SER A 305 -13.89 -4.97 -8.47
N GLU A 306 -15.12 -5.10 -8.97
CA GLU A 306 -15.64 -4.29 -10.08
C GLU A 306 -16.26 -2.96 -9.58
N SER A 307 -16.69 -2.91 -8.32
CA SER A 307 -17.49 -1.80 -7.76
C SER A 307 -16.69 -0.65 -7.15
N PHE A 308 -15.36 -0.74 -7.10
CA PHE A 308 -14.53 0.24 -6.41
C PHE A 308 -13.44 0.80 -7.31
N SER A 309 -13.29 2.12 -7.29
CA SER A 309 -12.13 2.83 -7.83
C SER A 309 -11.01 2.99 -6.80
N PRO A 310 -9.77 3.14 -7.27
CA PRO A 310 -8.66 3.55 -6.42
C PRO A 310 -8.92 4.91 -5.77
N LEU A 311 -8.49 5.03 -4.52
CA LEU A 311 -8.56 6.28 -3.76
C LEU A 311 -7.17 6.63 -3.26
N SER A 312 -6.77 7.89 -3.38
CA SER A 312 -5.50 8.38 -2.83
C SER A 312 -5.75 9.56 -1.90
N ILE A 313 -5.08 9.58 -0.76
CA ILE A 313 -4.99 10.77 0.08
C ILE A 313 -3.54 11.04 0.47
N VAL A 314 -3.13 12.29 0.30
CA VAL A 314 -1.87 12.83 0.79
C VAL A 314 -2.20 13.74 1.97
N VAL A 315 -1.53 13.55 3.09
CA VAL A 315 -1.78 14.22 4.37
C VAL A 315 -0.47 14.83 4.85
N ASN A 316 -0.47 16.12 5.17
CA ASN A 316 0.66 16.81 5.78
C ASN A 316 0.30 17.25 7.20
N TYR A 317 1.20 16.97 8.14
CA TYR A 317 1.08 17.31 9.55
C TYR A 317 2.01 18.48 9.87
N SER A 318 1.50 19.47 10.60
CA SER A 318 2.24 20.69 10.91
C SER A 318 1.80 21.28 12.26
N ASN A 319 2.48 22.34 12.71
CA ASN A 319 2.11 23.11 13.91
C ASN A 319 1.91 22.24 15.16
N PHE A 320 2.85 21.33 15.40
CA PHE A 320 2.87 20.47 16.59
C PHE A 320 2.97 21.32 17.86
N ARG A 321 2.07 21.09 18.81
CA ARG A 321 1.96 21.90 20.03
C ARG A 321 1.54 21.07 21.24
N LYS A 322 2.21 21.27 22.37
CA LYS A 322 1.83 20.67 23.65
C LYS A 322 0.46 21.20 24.08
N ARG A 323 -0.28 20.37 24.82
CA ARG A 323 -1.42 20.87 25.60
C ARG A 323 -0.85 21.73 26.73
N ARG A 324 -1.18 23.02 26.74
CA ARG A 324 -1.00 23.88 27.92
C ARG A 324 -1.92 23.41 29.03
#